data_AF-E8V8C3-F1
#
_entry.id   AF-E8V8C3-F1
#
_cell.length_a   1.000
_cell.length_b   1.000
_cell.length_c   1.000
_cell.angle_alpha   90.00
_cell.angle_beta   90.00
_cell.angle_gamma   90.00
#
_symmetry.space_group_name_H-M   'P 1'
#
loop_
_entity.id
_entity.type
_entity.pdbx_description
1 polymer ?
#
loop_
_entity_poly.entity_id
_entity_poly.type
_entity_poly.pdbx_seq_one_letter_code
_entity_poly.pdbx_strand_id
1 'polypeptide(L)'
;MNIKIVAFLLLFATSFRASVLSRKASGLSSAPACGLSFEGEVSEGQSFSHPGPGQLDFLLENIPSGWIIRVLPRDLPRSAYDFAGLATPPYDSPNPILISTDFAFRAQDAIGWNPRRFQYFDSAEKMRQAVADYNLIKASGAKPTAEQSAAMARLIALSAAASPAIFTILDAHLIGGTGDQFVMAAAVASHFSTTAHVVEQPSGPHSSPLGKITWMRFRLEFPAVDTGSHRSCIKAP
;
A
#
# COMPACT_ATOMS: atom_id res chain seq x y z
N MET A 1 -80.67 -20.46 -3.90
CA MET A 1 -79.33 -19.89 -3.72
C MET A 1 -79.15 -18.83 -4.79
N ASN A 2 -79.40 -17.56 -4.48
CA ASN A 2 -79.40 -16.44 -5.42
C ASN A 2 -78.80 -15.18 -4.76
N ILE A 3 -77.67 -14.74 -5.32
CA ILE A 3 -77.27 -13.38 -5.73
C ILE A 3 -77.49 -12.23 -4.74
N LYS A 4 -76.40 -11.50 -4.41
CA LYS A 4 -76.25 -10.06 -4.76
C LYS A 4 -74.81 -9.54 -4.61
N ILE A 5 -74.43 -8.82 -5.67
CA ILE A 5 -73.17 -8.13 -5.99
C ILE A 5 -73.07 -6.84 -5.19
N VAL A 6 -71.87 -6.46 -4.72
CA VAL A 6 -71.45 -5.04 -4.67
C VAL A 6 -69.97 -4.93 -5.04
N ALA A 7 -69.73 -4.05 -6.02
CA ALA A 7 -68.45 -3.70 -6.60
C ALA A 7 -67.60 -2.81 -5.68
N PHE A 8 -66.27 -2.87 -5.83
CA PHE A 8 -65.42 -1.73 -5.52
C PHE A 8 -64.30 -1.62 -6.56
N LEU A 9 -64.42 -0.59 -7.39
CA LEU A 9 -63.44 -0.18 -8.39
C LEU A 9 -62.42 0.73 -7.68
N LEU A 10 -61.16 0.31 -7.60
CA LEU A 10 -60.06 1.17 -7.14
C LEU A 10 -59.17 1.49 -8.34
N LEU A 11 -59.30 2.74 -8.83
CA LEU A 11 -58.33 3.35 -9.75
C LEU A 11 -57.01 3.56 -8.99
N PHE A 12 -55.96 2.84 -9.38
CA PHE A 12 -54.59 3.21 -9.04
C PHE A 12 -54.04 4.15 -10.12
N ALA A 13 -53.85 5.42 -9.74
CA ALA A 13 -53.10 6.38 -10.53
C ALA A 13 -51.59 6.04 -10.45
N THR A 14 -51.02 5.57 -11.55
CA THR A 14 -49.58 5.36 -11.69
C THR A 14 -48.90 6.67 -12.07
N SER A 15 -48.28 7.34 -11.10
CA SER A 15 -47.39 8.48 -11.34
C SER A 15 -46.04 7.99 -11.87
N PHE A 16 -45.81 8.21 -13.17
CA PHE A 16 -44.53 7.95 -13.84
C PHE A 16 -43.53 9.06 -13.47
N ARG A 17 -42.66 8.85 -12.48
CA ARG A 17 -41.53 9.75 -12.20
C ARG A 17 -40.39 9.42 -13.18
N ALA A 18 -40.22 10.28 -14.18
CA ALA A 18 -39.03 10.30 -15.02
C ALA A 18 -37.80 10.54 -14.14
N SER A 19 -36.97 9.53 -13.98
CA SER A 19 -35.69 9.64 -13.28
C SER A 19 -34.70 10.34 -14.20
N VAL A 20 -34.28 11.54 -13.81
CA VAL A 20 -33.19 12.27 -14.46
C VAL A 20 -31.91 11.44 -14.29
N LEU A 21 -31.45 10.84 -15.38
CA LEU A 21 -30.12 10.23 -15.49
C LEU A 21 -29.07 11.34 -15.38
N SER A 22 -28.65 11.62 -14.14
CA SER A 22 -27.46 12.41 -13.86
C SER A 22 -26.24 11.59 -14.28
N ARG A 23 -25.74 11.84 -15.49
CA ARG A 23 -24.42 11.35 -15.92
C ARG A 23 -23.39 12.01 -15.02
N LYS A 24 -22.95 11.30 -13.98
CA LYS A 24 -21.69 11.59 -13.30
C LYS A 24 -20.59 11.49 -14.36
N ALA A 25 -20.12 12.64 -14.83
CA ALA A 25 -18.92 12.71 -15.62
C ALA A 25 -17.80 12.03 -14.83
N SER A 26 -17.22 10.99 -15.43
CA SER A 26 -15.97 10.39 -14.98
C SER A 26 -14.92 11.49 -15.00
N GLY A 27 -14.69 12.12 -13.84
CA GLY A 27 -13.54 12.97 -13.64
C GLY A 27 -12.31 12.11 -13.85
N LEU A 28 -11.54 12.40 -14.91
CA LEU A 28 -10.17 11.94 -14.99
C LEU A 28 -9.50 12.39 -13.69
N SER A 29 -9.16 11.44 -12.82
CA SER A 29 -8.35 11.71 -11.65
C SER A 29 -6.97 12.09 -12.15
N SER A 30 -6.76 13.39 -12.39
CA SER A 30 -5.43 13.94 -12.60
C SER A 30 -4.67 13.70 -11.32
N ALA A 31 -3.60 12.90 -11.38
CA ALA A 31 -2.62 12.86 -10.30
C ALA A 31 -2.28 14.31 -9.91
N PRO A 32 -2.19 14.62 -8.61
CA PRO A 32 -1.92 15.98 -8.19
C PRO A 32 -0.62 16.46 -8.85
N ALA A 33 -0.67 17.62 -9.50
CA ALA A 33 0.51 18.23 -10.15
C ALA A 33 1.64 18.52 -9.14
N CYS A 34 1.32 18.46 -7.86
CA CYS A 34 2.21 18.59 -6.72
C CYS A 34 2.26 17.26 -5.99
N GLY A 35 3.46 16.80 -5.62
CA GLY A 35 3.60 15.60 -4.80
C GLY A 35 2.80 15.73 -3.49
N LEU A 36 2.40 14.60 -2.94
CA LEU A 36 1.74 14.52 -1.63
C LEU A 36 2.79 14.14 -0.58
N SER A 37 2.84 14.87 0.53
CA SER A 37 3.68 14.52 1.68
C SER A 37 2.90 14.68 2.98
N PHE A 38 3.00 13.71 3.87
CA PHE A 38 2.43 13.79 5.22
C PHE A 38 3.29 13.04 6.23
N GLU A 39 3.08 13.35 7.50
CA GLU A 39 3.71 12.67 8.64
C GLU A 39 2.65 11.94 9.45
N GLY A 40 3.09 10.93 10.20
CA GLY A 40 2.23 10.15 11.09
C GLY A 40 3.03 9.48 12.19
N GLU A 41 2.31 8.95 13.17
CA GLU A 41 2.87 8.23 14.31
C GLU A 41 2.06 6.95 14.55
N VAL A 42 2.75 5.90 14.97
CA VAL A 42 2.13 4.62 15.38
C VAL A 42 2.84 4.05 16.60
N SER A 43 2.06 3.50 17.53
CA SER A 43 2.55 2.64 18.60
C SER A 43 2.31 1.17 18.27
N GLU A 44 3.04 0.26 18.93
CA GLU A 44 2.87 -1.19 18.82
C GLU A 44 1.38 -1.60 18.86
N GLY A 45 0.96 -2.43 17.91
CA GLY A 45 -0.42 -2.88 17.78
C GLY A 45 -1.36 -1.89 17.08
N GLN A 46 -0.93 -0.65 16.81
CA GLN A 46 -1.75 0.35 16.12
C GLN A 46 -1.48 0.37 14.62
N SER A 47 -2.53 0.63 13.84
CA SER A 47 -2.42 0.93 12.42
C SER A 47 -2.68 2.42 12.17
N PHE A 48 -2.16 2.94 11.07
CA PHE A 48 -2.42 4.31 10.62
C PHE A 48 -3.00 4.32 9.21
N SER A 49 -3.93 5.26 8.95
CA SER A 49 -4.52 5.47 7.63
C SER A 49 -4.47 6.94 7.23
N HIS A 50 -4.25 7.19 5.95
CA HIS A 50 -4.31 8.53 5.38
C HIS A 50 -4.76 8.48 3.92
N PRO A 51 -5.63 9.42 3.48
CA PRO A 51 -5.93 9.59 2.07
C PRO A 51 -4.65 9.76 1.23
N GLY A 52 -4.42 8.87 0.28
CA GLY A 52 -3.29 8.92 -0.64
C GLY A 52 -3.59 9.75 -1.89
N PRO A 53 -2.72 9.70 -2.91
CA PRO A 53 -2.95 10.38 -4.17
C PRO A 53 -4.16 9.78 -4.93
N GLY A 54 -5.02 10.64 -5.48
CA GLY A 54 -6.19 10.24 -6.25
C GLY A 54 -7.22 9.46 -5.40
N GLN A 55 -7.66 8.31 -5.92
CA GLN A 55 -8.62 7.42 -5.25
C GLN A 55 -7.93 6.29 -4.46
N LEU A 56 -6.74 6.54 -3.95
CA LEU A 56 -5.98 5.60 -3.14
C LEU A 56 -5.92 6.05 -1.69
N ASP A 57 -5.81 5.09 -0.79
CA ASP A 57 -5.51 5.29 0.62
C ASP A 57 -4.18 4.63 0.94
N PHE A 58 -3.39 5.30 1.78
CA PHE A 58 -2.22 4.73 2.42
C PHE A 58 -2.63 4.09 3.75
N LEU A 59 -2.09 2.90 4.00
CA LEU A 59 -2.20 2.22 5.29
C LEU A 59 -0.81 1.81 5.77
N LEU A 60 -0.51 2.12 7.02
CA LEU A 60 0.55 1.44 7.75
C LEU A 60 -0.16 0.41 8.64
N GLU A 61 -0.34 -0.80 8.12
CA GLU A 61 -1.11 -1.86 8.78
C GLU A 61 -0.22 -2.58 9.80
N ASN A 62 -0.72 -2.70 11.03
CA ASN A 62 -0.07 -3.51 12.05
C ASN A 62 -0.09 -5.00 11.66
N ILE A 63 1.05 -5.65 11.82
CA ILE A 63 1.22 -7.10 11.73
C ILE A 63 1.94 -7.59 13.00
N PRO A 64 1.93 -8.89 13.32
CA PRO A 64 2.52 -9.40 14.57
C PRO A 64 4.00 -9.02 14.78
N SER A 65 4.75 -8.83 13.70
CA SER A 65 6.19 -8.53 13.69
C SER A 65 6.52 -7.04 13.49
N GLY A 66 5.51 -6.15 13.38
CA GLY A 66 5.71 -4.72 13.12
C GLY A 66 4.62 -4.13 12.25
N TRP A 67 4.99 -3.56 11.11
CA TRP A 67 4.06 -2.95 10.15
C TRP A 67 4.36 -3.31 8.71
N ILE A 68 3.31 -3.28 7.88
CA ILE A 68 3.39 -3.34 6.43
C ILE A 68 2.77 -2.07 5.82
N ILE A 69 3.50 -1.44 4.90
CA ILE A 69 2.99 -0.35 4.05
C ILE A 69 2.05 -0.95 3.02
N ARG A 70 0.89 -0.34 2.89
CA ARG A 70 -0.14 -0.66 1.91
C ARG A 70 -0.61 0.57 1.16
N VAL A 71 -0.96 0.35 -0.09
CA VAL A 71 -1.69 1.31 -0.91
C VAL A 71 -2.92 0.58 -1.45
N LEU A 72 -4.10 1.09 -1.11
CA LEU A 72 -5.36 0.44 -1.41
C LEU A 72 -6.30 1.40 -2.15
N PRO A 73 -7.15 0.91 -3.07
CA PRO A 73 -8.21 1.73 -3.64
C PRO A 73 -9.26 2.07 -2.58
N ARG A 74 -9.65 3.35 -2.48
CA ARG A 74 -10.62 3.86 -1.49
C ARG A 74 -12.04 3.30 -1.70
N ASP A 75 -12.46 3.22 -2.95
CA ASP A 75 -13.85 2.89 -3.32
C ASP A 75 -14.03 1.47 -3.86
N LEU A 76 -13.01 0.62 -3.76
CA LEU A 76 -13.08 -0.77 -4.22
C LEU A 76 -12.85 -1.73 -3.03
N PRO A 77 -13.47 -2.92 -3.05
CA PRO A 77 -13.15 -3.95 -2.06
C PRO A 77 -11.65 -4.25 -2.04
N ARG A 78 -11.12 -4.51 -0.84
CA ARG A 78 -9.72 -4.93 -0.66
C ARG A 78 -9.46 -6.18 -1.50
N SER A 79 -8.51 -6.08 -2.42
CA SER A 79 -8.08 -7.21 -3.25
C SER A 79 -7.05 -8.07 -2.48
N ALA A 80 -6.81 -9.30 -2.93
CA ALA A 80 -5.74 -10.14 -2.39
C ALA A 80 -4.33 -9.55 -2.64
N TYR A 81 -4.23 -8.61 -3.59
CA TYR A 81 -3.01 -7.92 -3.95
C TYR A 81 -3.03 -6.46 -3.50
N ASP A 82 -1.88 -6.00 -3.02
CA ASP A 82 -1.65 -4.61 -2.63
C ASP A 82 -1.22 -3.78 -3.84
N PHE A 83 -1.62 -2.50 -3.91
CA PHE A 83 -1.12 -1.64 -4.99
C PHE A 83 0.33 -1.21 -4.70
N ALA A 84 0.80 -1.29 -3.46
CA ALA A 84 2.20 -1.10 -3.08
C ALA A 84 3.00 -2.37 -3.41
N GLY A 85 3.92 -2.23 -4.36
CA GLY A 85 4.91 -3.25 -4.72
C GLY A 85 4.28 -4.60 -5.08
N LEU A 86 4.05 -4.85 -6.37
CA LEU A 86 3.89 -6.23 -6.82
C LEU A 86 5.28 -6.88 -6.80
N ALA A 87 5.64 -7.43 -5.63
CA ALA A 87 6.86 -8.18 -5.48
C ALA A 87 6.80 -9.39 -6.43
N THR A 88 7.68 -9.37 -7.42
CA THR A 88 7.81 -10.46 -8.41
C THR A 88 8.59 -11.60 -7.76
N PRO A 89 8.05 -12.84 -7.74
CA PRO A 89 8.76 -14.00 -7.22
C PRO A 89 10.10 -14.26 -7.93
N PRO A 90 11.02 -14.99 -7.29
CA PRO A 90 10.91 -15.56 -5.94
C PRO A 90 11.13 -14.52 -4.82
N TYR A 91 10.34 -14.65 -3.74
CA TYR A 91 10.32 -13.76 -2.56
C TYR A 91 11.50 -14.02 -1.59
N ASP A 92 12.71 -14.14 -2.11
CA ASP A 92 13.91 -14.40 -1.29
C ASP A 92 14.69 -13.11 -0.98
N SER A 93 14.00 -11.97 -0.96
CA SER A 93 14.62 -10.67 -0.67
C SER A 93 13.81 -9.85 0.33
N PRO A 94 14.50 -9.05 1.18
CA PRO A 94 13.83 -8.08 2.02
C PRO A 94 12.94 -7.15 1.19
N ASN A 95 11.76 -6.82 1.69
CA ASN A 95 10.81 -5.96 0.99
C ASN A 95 10.75 -4.58 1.67
N PRO A 96 10.97 -3.47 0.94
CA PRO A 96 10.96 -2.12 1.53
C PRO A 96 9.62 -1.77 2.19
N ILE A 97 8.51 -2.41 1.80
CA ILE A 97 7.18 -2.17 2.39
C ILE A 97 7.00 -2.84 3.76
N LEU A 98 7.90 -3.73 4.19
CA LEU A 98 7.86 -4.37 5.51
C LEU A 98 8.78 -3.66 6.50
N ILE A 99 8.19 -3.00 7.49
CA ILE A 99 8.87 -2.43 8.65
C ILE A 99 8.64 -3.39 9.82
N SER A 100 9.30 -4.55 9.75
CA SER A 100 9.07 -5.64 10.68
C SER A 100 10.35 -6.40 10.98
N THR A 101 10.27 -7.28 11.97
CA THR A 101 11.31 -8.25 12.30
C THR A 101 11.22 -9.56 11.48
N ASP A 102 10.38 -9.59 10.44
CA ASP A 102 10.33 -10.74 9.52
C ASP A 102 11.65 -10.89 8.75
N PHE A 103 11.85 -12.02 8.08
CA PHE A 103 13.10 -12.33 7.35
C PHE A 103 14.37 -12.26 8.22
N ALA A 104 14.22 -12.57 9.52
CA ALA A 104 15.29 -12.51 10.52
C ALA A 104 15.92 -11.11 10.69
N PHE A 105 15.15 -10.05 10.39
CA PHE A 105 15.55 -8.69 10.72
C PHE A 105 15.42 -8.49 12.23
N ARG A 106 16.43 -7.89 12.84
CA ARG A 106 16.27 -7.35 14.19
C ARG A 106 15.58 -6.00 14.09
N ALA A 107 14.98 -5.53 15.18
CA ALA A 107 14.31 -4.24 15.23
C ALA A 107 15.24 -3.11 14.75
N GLN A 108 16.51 -3.12 15.17
CA GLN A 108 17.52 -2.16 14.70
C GLN A 108 17.80 -2.25 13.20
N ASP A 109 17.70 -3.44 12.59
CA ASP A 109 17.92 -3.60 11.16
C ASP A 109 16.73 -3.02 10.37
N ALA A 110 15.52 -3.25 10.85
CA ALA A 110 14.31 -2.69 10.27
C ALA A 110 14.28 -1.15 10.37
N ILE A 111 14.71 -0.57 11.49
CA ILE A 111 14.88 0.88 11.63
C ILE A 111 16.04 1.40 10.78
N GLY A 112 17.12 0.63 10.67
CA GLY A 112 18.30 0.99 9.89
C GLY A 112 18.09 0.99 8.38
N TRP A 113 17.07 0.31 7.88
CA TRP A 113 16.65 0.44 6.48
C TRP A 113 15.77 1.67 6.32
N ASN A 114 16.42 2.83 6.19
CA ASN A 114 15.76 4.13 6.15
C ASN A 114 16.58 5.14 5.29
N PRO A 115 15.99 5.84 4.29
CA PRO A 115 14.59 5.76 3.85
C PRO A 115 14.27 4.49 3.04
N ARG A 116 12.99 4.14 3.01
CA ARG A 116 12.43 3.02 2.25
C ARG A 116 11.80 3.53 0.97
N ARG A 117 12.30 3.09 -0.17
CA ARG A 117 11.76 3.44 -1.48
C ARG A 117 10.96 2.27 -2.01
N PHE A 118 9.74 2.52 -2.42
CA PHE A 118 8.86 1.52 -3.02
C PHE A 118 8.10 2.11 -4.20
N GLN A 119 7.48 1.24 -4.97
CA GLN A 119 6.64 1.62 -6.11
C GLN A 119 5.20 1.23 -5.83
N TYR A 120 4.25 1.93 -6.44
CA TYR A 120 2.85 1.58 -6.37
C TYR A 120 2.13 1.79 -7.70
N PHE A 121 1.08 1.02 -7.94
CA PHE A 121 0.18 1.26 -9.06
C PHE A 121 -0.80 2.38 -8.70
N ASP A 122 -0.90 3.40 -9.54
CA ASP A 122 -1.76 4.59 -9.30
C ASP A 122 -3.23 4.39 -9.71
N SER A 123 -3.55 3.24 -10.28
CA SER A 123 -4.87 2.98 -10.87
C SER A 123 -5.21 1.49 -10.87
N ALA A 124 -6.50 1.21 -10.69
CA ALA A 124 -7.02 -0.16 -10.69
C ALA A 124 -6.80 -0.88 -12.03
N GLU A 125 -6.72 -0.13 -13.14
CA GLU A 125 -6.43 -0.70 -14.47
C GLU A 125 -5.01 -1.30 -14.53
N LYS A 126 -3.99 -0.51 -14.15
CA LYS A 126 -2.61 -0.98 -14.12
C LYS A 126 -2.46 -2.18 -13.18
N MET A 127 -3.10 -2.11 -12.01
CA MET A 127 -3.08 -3.22 -11.06
C MET A 127 -3.72 -4.49 -11.61
N ARG A 128 -4.88 -4.37 -12.28
CA ARG A 128 -5.56 -5.52 -12.89
C ARG A 128 -4.71 -6.17 -13.97
N GLN A 129 -4.06 -5.36 -14.82
CA GLN A 129 -3.14 -5.85 -15.84
C GLN A 129 -1.93 -6.55 -15.22
N ALA A 130 -1.31 -5.94 -14.19
CA ALA A 130 -0.17 -6.52 -13.50
C ALA A 130 -0.50 -7.87 -12.86
N VAL A 131 -1.66 -7.99 -12.21
CA VAL A 131 -2.16 -9.26 -11.63
C VAL A 131 -2.45 -10.31 -12.71
N ALA A 132 -3.05 -9.90 -13.84
CA ALA A 132 -3.31 -10.81 -14.95
C ALA A 132 -2.01 -11.38 -15.53
N ASP A 133 -1.03 -10.52 -15.80
CA ASP A 133 0.29 -10.92 -16.30
C ASP A 133 1.03 -11.80 -15.28
N TYR A 134 0.99 -11.44 -14.00
CA TYR A 134 1.57 -12.24 -12.92
C TYR A 134 0.97 -13.66 -12.84
N ASN A 135 -0.36 -13.77 -12.87
CA ASN A 135 -1.03 -15.07 -12.80
C ASN A 135 -0.69 -15.95 -14.03
N LEU A 136 -0.56 -15.33 -15.21
CA LEU A 136 -0.15 -16.03 -16.43
C LEU A 136 1.29 -16.55 -16.33
N ILE A 137 2.21 -15.75 -15.80
CA ILE A 137 3.61 -16.15 -15.57
C ILE A 137 3.71 -17.29 -14.56
N LYS A 138 2.91 -17.23 -13.47
CA LYS A 138 2.93 -18.23 -12.40
C LYS A 138 2.43 -19.60 -12.86
N ALA A 139 1.65 -19.68 -13.94
CA ALA A 139 1.18 -20.95 -14.48
C ALA A 139 2.38 -21.84 -14.87
N SER A 140 2.48 -23.02 -14.24
CA SER A 140 3.67 -23.88 -14.33
C SER A 140 3.87 -24.51 -15.72
N GLY A 141 5.11 -24.48 -16.21
CA GLY A 141 5.59 -25.21 -17.38
C GLY A 141 7.12 -25.33 -17.35
N ALA A 142 7.69 -26.35 -17.99
CA ALA A 142 9.15 -26.58 -17.99
C ALA A 142 9.93 -25.45 -18.70
N LYS A 143 9.26 -24.71 -19.60
CA LYS A 143 9.77 -23.51 -20.25
C LYS A 143 8.63 -22.49 -20.38
N PRO A 144 8.90 -21.18 -20.19
CA PRO A 144 7.91 -20.15 -20.45
C PRO A 144 7.41 -20.22 -21.89
N THR A 145 6.10 -20.12 -22.10
CA THR A 145 5.53 -19.92 -23.44
C THR A 145 5.85 -18.52 -23.96
N ALA A 146 5.70 -18.29 -25.27
CA ALA A 146 5.85 -16.95 -25.84
C ALA A 146 4.90 -15.92 -25.17
N GLU A 147 3.69 -16.36 -24.79
CA GLU A 147 2.72 -15.54 -24.08
C GLU A 147 3.20 -15.18 -22.67
N GLN A 148 3.80 -16.14 -21.94
CA GLN A 148 4.37 -15.91 -20.61
C GLN A 148 5.59 -14.99 -20.67
N SER A 149 6.45 -15.12 -21.68
CA SER A 149 7.55 -14.19 -21.91
C SER A 149 7.06 -12.78 -22.24
N ALA A 150 6.00 -12.65 -23.04
CA ALA A 150 5.38 -11.36 -23.33
C ALA A 150 4.71 -10.75 -22.07
N ALA A 151 4.06 -11.58 -21.25
CA ALA A 151 3.49 -11.16 -19.97
C ALA A 151 4.56 -10.68 -18.98
N MET A 152 5.70 -11.38 -18.90
CA MET A 152 6.84 -10.94 -18.10
C MET A 152 7.36 -9.58 -18.58
N ALA A 153 7.51 -9.39 -19.90
CA ALA A 153 7.95 -8.11 -20.45
C ALA A 153 6.95 -6.97 -20.14
N ARG A 154 5.65 -7.23 -20.25
CA ARG A 154 4.60 -6.25 -19.87
C ARG A 154 4.63 -5.94 -18.39
N LEU A 155 4.80 -6.95 -17.52
CA LEU A 155 4.87 -6.75 -16.09
C LEU A 155 6.09 -5.91 -15.70
N ILE A 156 7.26 -6.21 -16.27
CA ILE A 156 8.47 -5.40 -16.07
C ILE A 156 8.24 -3.95 -16.51
N ALA A 157 7.63 -3.73 -17.68
CA ALA A 157 7.32 -2.39 -18.16
C ALA A 157 6.33 -1.65 -17.26
N LEU A 158 5.30 -2.34 -16.76
CA LEU A 158 4.32 -1.79 -15.82
C LEU A 158 4.97 -1.42 -14.47
N SER A 159 5.84 -2.27 -13.93
CA SER A 159 6.59 -1.97 -12.70
C SER A 159 7.58 -0.81 -12.91
N ALA A 160 8.24 -0.73 -14.06
CA ALA A 160 9.11 0.40 -14.39
C ALA A 160 8.35 1.74 -14.52
N ALA A 161 7.09 1.68 -14.99
CA ALA A 161 6.19 2.82 -15.11
C ALA A 161 5.31 3.06 -13.86
N ALA A 162 5.52 2.29 -12.78
CA ALA A 162 4.80 2.46 -11.53
C ALA A 162 5.24 3.74 -10.81
N SER A 163 4.33 4.32 -10.04
CA SER A 163 4.57 5.58 -9.35
C SER A 163 5.50 5.35 -8.15
N PRO A 164 6.51 6.21 -7.92
CA PRO A 164 7.41 6.07 -6.79
C PRO A 164 6.79 6.58 -5.49
N ALA A 165 7.20 6.02 -4.36
CA ALA A 165 6.92 6.55 -3.03
C ALA A 165 8.12 6.35 -2.09
N ILE A 166 8.24 7.24 -1.11
CA ILE A 166 9.31 7.22 -0.11
C ILE A 166 8.69 7.22 1.27
N PHE A 167 9.05 6.23 2.08
CA PHE A 167 8.73 6.18 3.50
C PHE A 167 10.00 6.44 4.31
N THR A 168 9.98 7.46 5.15
CA THR A 168 11.12 7.86 5.98
C THR A 168 10.75 7.75 7.45
N ILE A 169 11.52 6.99 8.21
CA ILE A 169 11.45 6.95 9.67
C ILE A 169 12.10 8.23 10.18
N LEU A 170 11.33 9.05 10.88
CA LEU A 170 11.78 10.31 11.46
C LEU A 170 12.27 10.13 12.89
N ASP A 171 11.66 9.21 13.62
CA ASP A 171 12.05 8.78 14.96
C ASP A 171 11.46 7.39 15.25
N ALA A 172 12.08 6.63 16.14
CA ALA A 172 11.63 5.29 16.48
C ALA A 172 12.02 4.89 17.89
N HIS A 173 11.14 4.14 18.55
CA HIS A 173 11.47 3.46 19.79
C HIS A 173 11.51 1.95 19.55
N LEU A 174 12.49 1.29 20.16
CA LEU A 174 12.66 -0.15 20.00
C LEU A 174 13.27 -0.79 21.23
N ILE A 175 12.92 -2.06 21.44
CA ILE A 175 13.73 -2.97 22.23
C ILE A 175 14.68 -3.66 21.25
N GLY A 176 15.98 -3.50 21.45
CA GLY A 176 17.01 -4.07 20.58
C GLY A 176 17.00 -5.60 20.56
N GLY A 177 17.19 -6.18 19.38
CA GLY A 177 17.40 -7.63 19.23
C GLY A 177 18.82 -8.04 19.56
N THR A 178 18.99 -9.18 20.20
CA THR A 178 20.31 -9.72 20.62
C THR A 178 20.93 -10.71 19.63
N GLY A 179 20.17 -11.13 18.61
CA GLY A 179 20.67 -12.05 17.59
C GLY A 179 21.72 -11.42 16.67
N ASP A 180 22.39 -12.28 15.91
CA ASP A 180 23.28 -11.86 14.83
C ASP A 180 22.48 -11.21 13.70
N GLN A 181 23.09 -10.23 13.04
CA GLN A 181 22.49 -9.62 11.85
C GLN A 181 22.47 -10.62 10.71
N PHE A 182 21.30 -10.82 10.09
CA PHE A 182 21.20 -11.66 8.91
C PHE A 182 21.85 -10.99 7.69
N VAL A 183 22.48 -11.76 6.80
CA VAL A 183 23.27 -11.22 5.66
C VAL A 183 22.44 -10.29 4.77
N MET A 184 21.18 -10.64 4.50
CA MET A 184 20.29 -9.80 3.69
C MET A 184 19.91 -8.50 4.41
N ALA A 185 19.86 -8.50 5.75
CA ALA A 185 19.60 -7.30 6.53
C ALA A 185 20.78 -6.33 6.47
N ALA A 186 22.02 -6.85 6.53
CA ALA A 186 23.23 -6.04 6.43
C ALA A 186 23.31 -5.24 5.11
N ALA A 187 22.72 -5.75 4.03
CA ALA A 187 22.72 -5.07 2.72
C ALA A 187 21.85 -3.80 2.68
N VAL A 188 20.87 -3.68 3.57
CA VAL A 188 19.87 -2.60 3.54
C VAL A 188 19.82 -1.76 4.82
N ALA A 189 20.25 -2.32 5.96
CA ALA A 189 20.23 -1.67 7.27
C ALA A 189 21.44 -0.73 7.49
N SER A 190 21.71 0.15 6.52
CA SER A 190 22.90 1.00 6.50
C SER A 190 22.77 2.32 7.28
N HIS A 191 21.59 2.65 7.79
CA HIS A 191 21.29 3.98 8.33
C HIS A 191 20.83 3.96 9.79
N PHE A 192 21.08 2.87 10.54
CA PHE A 192 20.67 2.79 11.94
C PHE A 192 21.31 3.89 12.80
N SER A 193 22.61 4.17 12.60
CA SER A 193 23.33 5.22 13.35
C SER A 193 22.91 6.65 13.00
N THR A 194 22.22 6.85 11.87
CA THR A 194 21.77 8.17 11.40
C THR A 194 20.26 8.37 11.51
N THR A 195 19.49 7.30 11.72
CA THR A 195 18.05 7.38 11.99
C THR A 195 17.87 7.70 13.47
N ALA A 196 17.14 8.76 13.81
CA ALA A 196 16.82 9.07 15.20
C ALA A 196 16.05 7.90 15.83
N HIS A 197 16.48 7.48 17.02
CA HIS A 197 15.82 6.41 17.74
C HIS A 197 16.15 6.43 19.24
N VAL A 198 15.32 5.72 20.02
CA VAL A 198 15.52 5.42 21.43
C VAL A 198 15.51 3.91 21.62
N VAL A 199 16.59 3.37 22.22
CA VAL A 199 16.62 1.96 22.63
C VAL A 199 16.06 1.85 24.05
N GLU A 200 14.90 1.23 24.15
CA GLU A 200 14.18 0.98 25.39
C GLU A 200 14.76 -0.23 26.12
N GLN A 201 14.69 -0.20 27.45
CA GLN A 201 14.98 -1.36 28.26
C GLN A 201 13.79 -2.33 28.24
N PRO A 202 14.01 -3.64 28.08
CA PRO A 202 12.92 -4.60 28.16
C PRO A 202 12.27 -4.56 29.54
N SER A 203 10.94 -4.45 29.57
CA SER A 203 10.13 -4.55 30.78
C SER A 203 9.98 -6.01 31.23
N GLY A 204 11.11 -6.68 31.49
CA GLY A 204 11.15 -8.07 31.95
C GLY A 204 12.43 -8.83 31.54
N PRO A 205 12.58 -10.10 31.94
CA PRO A 205 13.77 -10.91 31.70
C PRO A 205 13.96 -11.38 30.24
N HIS A 206 13.18 -10.87 29.29
CA HIS A 206 13.11 -11.42 27.94
C HIS A 206 13.56 -10.39 26.90
N SER A 207 14.87 -10.34 26.65
CA SER A 207 15.39 -9.88 25.36
C SER A 207 15.07 -10.95 24.31
N SER A 208 14.37 -10.60 23.23
CA SER A 208 14.17 -11.53 22.11
C SER A 208 15.35 -11.42 21.13
N PRO A 209 15.69 -12.50 20.40
CA PRO A 209 16.74 -12.45 19.38
C PRO A 209 16.52 -11.35 18.33
N LEU A 210 15.26 -11.07 17.98
CA LEU A 210 14.91 -10.08 16.97
C LEU A 210 14.55 -8.71 17.54
N GLY A 211 14.35 -8.57 18.85
CA GLY A 211 13.84 -7.35 19.45
C GLY A 211 12.41 -7.05 19.01
N LYS A 212 11.99 -5.80 19.20
CA LYS A 212 10.72 -5.28 18.67
C LYS A 212 10.76 -3.76 18.52
N ILE A 213 9.98 -3.24 17.57
CA ILE A 213 9.74 -1.80 17.42
C ILE A 213 8.47 -1.47 18.22
N THR A 214 8.55 -0.51 19.13
CA THR A 214 7.45 -0.18 20.06
C THR A 214 6.69 1.08 19.66
N TRP A 215 7.35 1.99 18.95
CA TRP A 215 6.74 3.20 18.41
C TRP A 215 7.55 3.75 17.24
N MET A 216 6.90 4.50 16.35
CA MET A 216 7.55 5.14 15.22
C MET A 216 6.83 6.42 14.80
N ARG A 217 7.60 7.48 14.53
CA ARG A 217 7.18 8.64 13.74
C ARG A 217 7.76 8.56 12.35
N PHE A 218 6.95 8.86 11.34
CA PHE A 218 7.35 8.70 9.96
C PHE A 218 6.85 9.84 9.07
N ARG A 219 7.45 9.93 7.88
CA ARG A 219 6.99 10.73 6.75
C ARG A 219 6.77 9.84 5.56
N LEU A 220 5.69 10.06 4.82
CA LEU A 220 5.45 9.46 3.52
C LEU A 220 5.39 10.54 2.45
N GLU A 221 6.08 10.29 1.34
CA GLU A 221 6.15 11.17 0.18
C GLU A 221 5.76 10.41 -1.08
N PHE A 222 4.80 10.95 -1.83
CA PHE A 222 4.43 10.57 -3.19
C PHE A 222 4.88 11.70 -4.11
N PRO A 223 6.06 11.61 -4.74
CA PRO A 223 6.56 12.66 -5.63
C PRO A 223 5.57 12.96 -6.75
N ALA A 224 5.57 14.22 -7.23
CA ALA A 224 4.84 14.57 -8.44
C ALA A 224 5.35 13.72 -9.60
N VAL A 225 4.43 13.20 -10.41
CA VAL A 225 4.80 12.62 -11.71
C VAL A 225 5.09 13.80 -12.63
N ASP A 226 6.33 13.93 -13.08
CA ASP A 226 6.75 15.03 -13.93
C ASP A 226 6.02 14.93 -15.28
N THR A 227 4.97 15.72 -15.44
CA THR A 227 4.11 15.73 -16.64
C THR A 227 4.55 16.81 -17.64
N GLY A 228 5.71 17.45 -17.43
CA GLY A 228 6.22 18.53 -18.29
C GLY A 228 5.41 19.82 -18.20
N SER A 229 4.50 19.94 -17.23
CA SER A 229 3.66 21.10 -17.00
C SER A 229 4.13 21.83 -15.75
N HIS A 230 4.92 22.88 -15.93
CA HIS A 230 5.37 23.78 -14.86
C HIS A 230 4.17 24.54 -14.25
N ARG A 231 3.38 23.88 -13.38
CA ARG A 231 2.47 24.57 -12.47
C ARG A 231 3.12 24.64 -11.10
N SER A 232 3.42 25.86 -10.67
CA SER A 232 4.06 26.15 -9.38
C SER A 232 3.19 25.63 -8.23
N CYS A 233 3.74 24.69 -7.46
CA CYS A 233 3.12 24.15 -6.26
C CYS A 233 3.27 25.16 -5.12
N ILE A 234 2.20 25.89 -4.83
CA ILE A 234 2.14 26.75 -3.64
C ILE A 234 1.84 25.85 -2.44
N LYS A 235 2.78 25.78 -1.48
CA LYS A 235 2.52 25.16 -0.16
C LYS A 235 1.31 25.85 0.48
N ALA A 236 0.25 25.09 0.75
CA ALA A 236 -0.80 25.57 1.65
C ALA A 236 -0.21 25.70 3.07
N PRO A 237 -0.57 26.75 3.82
CA PRO A 237 -0.06 27.00 5.17
C PRO A 237 -0.46 25.93 6.17
#